data_AF-A0A5A9W207-F1
#
_entry.id   AF-A0A5A9W207-F1
#
_cell.length_a   1.000
_cell.length_b   1.000
_cell.length_c   1.000
_cell.angle_alpha   90.00
_cell.angle_beta   90.00
_cell.angle_gamma   90.00
#
_symmetry.space_group_name_H-M   'P 1'
#
loop_
_entity.id
_entity.type
_entity.pdbx_description
1 polymer ?
#
loop_
_entity_poly.entity_id
_entity_poly.type
_entity_poly.pdbx_seq_one_letter_code
_entity_poly.pdbx_strand_id
1 'polypeptide(L)'
;MQMSFAALRASFLSRVPVRLEKLQSLLAQIQQASVSEQTQLVRDLHREAHNLTGASGSYQCQALSQSSRQLERLVSAWLNQLEAEAFLLPEDLEQNLHHLLQQIEQDWSLTLQESES
;
A
#
# COMPACT_ATOMS: atom_id res chain seq x y z
N MET A 1 11.23 -18.10 -24.54
CA MET A 1 10.30 -17.01 -24.87
C MET A 1 10.51 -15.92 -23.83
N GLN A 2 11.07 -14.77 -24.20
CA GLN A 2 11.37 -13.67 -23.26
C GLN A 2 10.09 -12.82 -23.11
N MET A 3 9.60 -12.60 -21.89
CA MET A 3 8.47 -11.69 -21.70
C MET A 3 8.92 -10.25 -21.99
N SER A 4 8.10 -9.51 -22.75
CA SER A 4 8.33 -8.09 -22.94
C SER A 4 8.10 -7.32 -21.64
N PHE A 5 8.74 -6.16 -21.49
CA PHE A 5 8.49 -5.27 -20.35
C PHE A 5 6.99 -4.91 -20.23
N ALA A 6 6.31 -4.69 -21.36
CA ALA A 6 4.87 -4.43 -21.40
C ALA A 6 4.04 -5.59 -20.80
N ALA A 7 4.39 -6.84 -21.13
CA ALA A 7 3.70 -8.01 -20.57
C ALA A 7 3.94 -8.15 -19.06
N LEU A 8 5.16 -7.87 -18.59
CA LEU A 8 5.46 -7.87 -17.15
C LEU A 8 4.71 -6.75 -16.41
N ARG A 9 4.64 -5.55 -16.99
CA ARG A 9 3.88 -4.42 -16.44
C ARG A 9 2.39 -4.73 -16.39
N ALA A 10 1.80 -5.29 -17.45
CA ALA A 10 0.40 -5.71 -17.45
C ALA A 10 0.11 -6.79 -16.39
N SER A 11 1.00 -7.78 -16.25
CA SER A 11 0.90 -8.82 -15.20
C SER A 11 1.04 -8.24 -13.78
N PHE A 12 1.80 -7.17 -13.60
CA PHE A 12 1.82 -6.44 -12.34
C PHE A 12 0.50 -5.72 -12.08
N LEU A 13 0.03 -4.91 -13.05
CA LEU A 13 -1.20 -4.13 -12.92
C LEU A 13 -2.44 -5.00 -12.64
N SER A 14 -2.53 -6.19 -13.24
CA SER A 14 -3.63 -7.13 -12.97
C SER A 14 -3.66 -7.68 -11.55
N ARG A 15 -2.55 -7.59 -10.80
CA ARG A 15 -2.44 -8.06 -9.42
C ARG A 15 -2.60 -6.94 -8.39
N VAL A 16 -2.65 -5.68 -8.80
CA VAL A 16 -2.82 -4.54 -7.90
C VAL A 16 -4.13 -4.60 -7.11
N PRO A 17 -5.29 -4.97 -7.68
CA PRO A 17 -6.55 -5.09 -6.92
C PRO A 17 -6.44 -6.05 -5.73
N VAL A 18 -5.84 -7.23 -5.95
CA VAL A 18 -5.64 -8.23 -4.88
C VAL A 18 -4.73 -7.70 -3.77
N ARG A 19 -3.74 -6.86 -4.10
CA ARG A 19 -2.89 -6.20 -3.10
C ARG A 19 -3.65 -5.12 -2.34
N LEU A 20 -4.51 -4.35 -3.01
CA LEU A 20 -5.38 -3.36 -2.37
C LEU A 20 -6.35 -4.01 -1.38
N GLU A 21 -7.01 -5.10 -1.78
CA GLU A 21 -7.87 -5.89 -0.89
C GLU A 21 -7.10 -6.40 0.34
N LYS A 22 -5.86 -6.85 0.15
CA LYS A 22 -4.99 -7.27 1.26
C LYS A 22 -4.64 -6.11 2.21
N LEU A 23 -4.31 -4.92 1.67
CA LEU A 23 -4.05 -3.73 2.48
C LEU A 23 -5.29 -3.31 3.29
N GLN A 24 -6.46 -3.31 2.67
CA GLN A 24 -7.74 -3.02 3.33
C GLN A 24 -8.08 -4.05 4.41
N SER A 25 -7.86 -5.33 4.14
CA SER A 25 -8.07 -6.42 5.10
C SER A 25 -7.13 -6.30 6.31
N LEU A 26 -5.85 -5.96 6.09
CA LEU A 26 -4.91 -5.69 7.17
C LEU A 26 -5.36 -4.51 8.03
N LEU A 27 -5.82 -3.42 7.40
CA LEU A 27 -6.34 -2.27 8.12
C LEU A 27 -7.55 -2.64 9.01
N ALA A 28 -8.50 -3.39 8.46
CA ALA A 28 -9.67 -3.86 9.19
C ALA A 28 -9.32 -4.82 10.35
N GLN A 29 -8.30 -5.67 10.18
CA GLN A 29 -7.80 -6.54 11.23
C GLN A 29 -7.13 -5.74 12.36
N ILE A 30 -6.36 -4.70 12.03
CA ILE A 30 -5.71 -3.85 13.04
C ILE A 30 -6.74 -3.16 13.94
N GLN A 31 -7.87 -2.73 13.39
CA GLN A 31 -8.96 -2.10 14.16
C GLN A 31 -9.58 -3.03 15.22
N GLN A 32 -9.56 -4.34 14.97
CA GLN A 32 -10.16 -5.35 15.86
C GLN A 32 -9.12 -6.01 16.77
N ALA A 33 -7.83 -5.79 16.50
CA ALA A 33 -6.73 -6.46 17.17
C ALA A 33 -6.43 -5.85 18.54
N SER A 34 -5.99 -6.71 19.46
CA SER A 34 -5.40 -6.27 20.73
C SER A 34 -4.10 -5.50 20.47
N VAL A 35 -3.69 -4.64 21.41
CA VAL A 35 -2.43 -3.88 21.30
C VAL A 35 -1.22 -4.78 20.97
N SER A 36 -1.16 -5.97 21.57
CA SER A 36 -0.09 -6.96 21.31
C SER A 36 -0.08 -7.52 19.88
N GLU A 37 -1.23 -7.57 19.22
CA GLU A 37 -1.38 -8.06 17.84
C GLU A 37 -1.20 -6.93 16.82
N GLN A 38 -1.56 -5.70 17.17
CA GLN A 38 -1.47 -4.53 16.29
C GLN A 38 -0.06 -4.33 15.73
N THR A 39 1.00 -4.45 16.55
CA THR A 39 2.38 -4.28 16.08
C THR A 39 2.72 -5.23 14.93
N GLN A 40 2.31 -6.49 15.01
CA GLN A 40 2.61 -7.46 13.95
C GLN A 40 1.78 -7.16 12.68
N LEU A 41 0.51 -6.82 12.84
CA LEU A 41 -0.35 -6.47 11.70
C LEU A 41 0.10 -5.18 10.99
N VAL A 42 0.57 -4.18 11.75
CA VAL A 42 1.14 -2.95 11.19
C VAL A 42 2.46 -3.21 10.46
N ARG A 43 3.29 -4.14 10.95
CA ARG A 43 4.48 -4.61 10.21
C ARG A 43 4.09 -5.27 8.89
N ASP A 44 3.03 -6.06 8.88
CA ASP A 44 2.56 -6.72 7.66
C ASP A 44 1.95 -5.72 6.67
N LEU A 45 1.23 -4.71 7.17
CA LEU A 45 0.73 -3.57 6.39
C LEU A 45 1.90 -2.78 5.76
N HIS A 46 2.93 -2.46 6.56
CA HIS A 46 4.13 -1.77 6.10
C HIS A 46 4.82 -2.55 4.99
N ARG A 47 4.99 -3.86 5.17
CA ARG A 47 5.62 -4.74 4.18
C ARG A 47 4.84 -4.76 2.86
N GLU A 48 3.52 -4.82 2.92
CA GLU A 48 2.70 -4.81 1.71
C GLU A 48 2.77 -3.47 0.99
N ALA A 49 2.75 -2.35 1.71
CA ALA A 49 2.95 -1.01 1.15
C ALA A 49 4.34 -0.86 0.49
N HIS A 50 5.40 -1.32 1.16
CA HIS A 50 6.77 -1.34 0.62
C HIS A 50 6.87 -2.15 -0.67
N ASN A 51 6.26 -3.34 -0.70
CA ASN A 51 6.24 -4.18 -1.90
C ASN A 51 5.53 -3.48 -3.06
N LEU A 52 4.41 -2.80 -2.79
CA LEU A 52 3.67 -2.05 -3.80
C LEU A 52 4.49 -0.86 -4.33
N THR A 53 5.16 -0.11 -3.45
CA THR A 53 6.11 0.96 -3.83
C THR A 53 7.21 0.43 -4.75
N GLY A 54 7.90 -0.64 -4.34
CA GLY A 54 9.03 -1.19 -5.09
C GLY A 54 8.60 -1.72 -6.46
N ALA A 55 7.49 -2.47 -6.51
CA ALA A 55 6.96 -3.01 -7.75
C ALA A 55 6.47 -1.91 -8.71
N SER A 56 5.67 -0.95 -8.24
CA SER A 56 5.17 0.16 -9.06
C SER A 56 6.30 1.02 -9.63
N GLY A 57 7.37 1.27 -8.84
CA GLY A 57 8.57 1.95 -9.32
C GLY A 57 9.31 1.15 -10.40
N SER A 58 9.46 -0.17 -10.19
CA SER A 58 10.14 -1.07 -11.14
C SER A 58 9.41 -1.18 -12.49
N TYR A 59 8.08 -1.09 -12.47
CA TYR A 59 7.24 -1.13 -13.67
C TYR A 59 6.88 0.25 -14.23
N GLN A 60 7.56 1.30 -13.77
CA GLN A 60 7.40 2.68 -14.26
C GLN A 60 5.96 3.24 -14.12
N CYS A 61 5.21 2.75 -13.13
CA CYS A 61 3.88 3.25 -12.81
C CYS A 61 4.02 4.44 -11.84
N GLN A 62 4.32 5.63 -12.37
CA GLN A 62 4.74 6.78 -11.56
C GLN A 62 3.69 7.23 -10.53
N ALA A 63 2.44 7.46 -10.95
CA ALA A 63 1.36 7.89 -10.06
C ALA A 63 1.17 6.88 -8.92
N LEU A 64 0.97 5.60 -9.27
CA LEU A 64 0.85 4.50 -8.33
C LEU A 64 2.05 4.40 -7.36
N SER A 65 3.27 4.64 -7.85
CA SER A 65 4.48 4.63 -7.02
C SER A 65 4.56 5.81 -6.06
N GLN A 66 3.99 6.96 -6.40
CA GLN A 66 3.98 8.13 -5.54
C GLN A 66 2.98 7.95 -4.39
N SER A 67 1.75 7.52 -4.69
CA SER A 67 0.73 7.25 -3.67
C SER A 67 1.10 6.07 -2.77
N SER A 68 1.66 5.00 -3.32
CA SER A 68 2.18 3.87 -2.51
C SER A 68 3.29 4.30 -1.55
N ARG A 69 4.18 5.20 -1.97
CA ARG A 69 5.23 5.77 -1.09
C ARG A 69 4.66 6.61 0.05
N GLN A 70 3.58 7.34 -0.18
CA GLN A 70 2.92 8.09 0.87
C GLN A 70 2.32 7.16 1.92
N LEU A 71 1.64 6.08 1.47
CA LEU A 71 1.14 5.03 2.34
C LEU A 71 2.27 4.38 3.16
N GLU A 72 3.34 3.94 2.50
CA GLU A 72 4.49 3.31 3.15
C GLU A 72 5.09 4.19 4.25
N ARG A 73 5.27 5.50 3.99
CA ARG A 73 5.80 6.45 4.98
C ARG A 73 4.87 6.62 6.18
N LEU A 74 3.56 6.72 5.94
CA LEU A 74 2.58 6.86 7.00
C LEU A 74 2.57 5.61 7.91
N VAL A 75 2.57 4.42 7.30
CA VAL A 75 2.60 3.15 8.05
C VAL A 75 3.95 2.94 8.75
N SER A 76 5.06 3.35 8.15
CA SER A 76 6.38 3.31 8.79
C SER A 76 6.44 4.21 10.03
N ALA A 77 5.88 5.43 9.95
CA ALA A 77 5.80 6.32 11.10
C ALA A 77 4.93 5.72 12.23
N TRP A 78 3.79 5.12 11.87
CA TRP A 78 2.94 4.41 12.82
C TRP A 78 3.67 3.22 13.48
N LEU A 79 4.37 2.40 12.69
CA LEU A 79 5.13 1.27 13.21
C LEU A 79 6.20 1.71 14.21
N ASN A 80 6.95 2.76 13.89
CA ASN A 80 7.98 3.29 14.78
C ASN A 80 7.39 3.78 16.11
N GLN A 81 6.19 4.35 16.12
CA GLN A 81 5.50 4.77 17.34
C GLN A 81 5.09 3.58 18.21
N LEU A 82 4.54 2.52 17.59
CA LEU A 82 4.19 1.28 18.29
C LEU A 82 5.43 0.61 18.90
N GLU A 83 6.54 0.57 18.17
CA GLU A 83 7.81 -0.02 18.65
C GLU A 83 8.48 0.83 19.74
N ALA A 84 8.25 2.15 19.75
CA ALA A 84 8.72 3.05 20.79
C ALA A 84 7.81 3.09 22.04
N GLU A 85 6.72 2.31 22.07
CA GLU A 85 5.67 2.37 23.09
C GLU A 85 5.09 3.79 23.28
N ALA A 86 5.24 4.65 22.26
CA ALA A 86 4.71 5.99 22.21
C ALA A 86 3.31 5.92 21.60
N PHE A 87 2.28 5.76 22.44
CA PHE A 87 0.87 5.61 22.05
C PHE A 87 0.23 6.90 21.48
N LEU A 88 0.99 7.75 20.81
CA LEU A 88 0.51 8.96 20.15
C LEU A 88 0.21 8.67 18.67
N LEU A 89 -0.90 7.99 18.42
CA LEU A 89 -1.41 7.92 17.05
C LEU A 89 -1.93 9.29 16.64
N PRO A 90 -1.64 9.77 15.42
CA PRO A 90 -2.35 10.92 14.87
C PRO A 90 -3.86 10.67 14.91
N GLU A 91 -4.65 11.63 15.39
CA GLU A 91 -6.12 11.49 15.48
C GLU A 91 -6.75 11.12 14.13
N ASP A 92 -6.13 11.56 13.03
CA ASP A 92 -6.61 11.32 11.66
C ASP A 92 -5.90 10.17 10.94
N LEU A 93 -5.10 9.35 11.63
CA LEU A 93 -4.30 8.28 10.99
C LEU A 93 -5.17 7.35 10.14
N GLU A 94 -6.30 6.92 10.68
CA GLU A 94 -7.23 6.02 9.98
C GLU A 94 -7.81 6.68 8.73
N GLN A 95 -8.23 7.94 8.82
CA GLN A 95 -8.78 8.68 7.69
C GLN A 95 -7.72 8.88 6.60
N ASN A 96 -6.48 9.20 7.00
CA ASN A 96 -5.35 9.33 6.08
C ASN A 96 -5.01 8.01 5.39
N LEU A 97 -5.04 6.89 6.10
CA LEU A 97 -4.83 5.55 5.51
C LEU A 97 -5.92 5.21 4.49
N HIS A 98 -7.19 5.44 4.83
CA HIS A 98 -8.30 5.22 3.90
C HIS A 98 -8.20 6.11 2.66
N HIS A 99 -7.90 7.40 2.83
CA HIS A 99 -7.73 8.33 1.72
C HIS A 99 -6.59 7.89 0.79
N LEU A 100 -5.44 7.48 1.34
CA LEU A 100 -4.33 6.99 0.55
C LEU A 100 -4.65 5.70 -0.20
N LEU A 101 -5.41 4.78 0.40
CA LEU A 101 -5.84 3.57 -0.31
C LEU A 101 -6.77 3.89 -1.49
N GLN A 102 -7.69 4.86 -1.32
CA GLN A 102 -8.54 5.35 -2.41
C GLN A 102 -7.71 6.03 -3.51
N GLN A 103 -6.71 6.83 -3.15
CA GLN A 103 -5.80 7.45 -4.10
C GLN A 103 -5.02 6.39 -4.92
N ILE A 104 -4.52 5.34 -4.27
CA ILE A 104 -3.81 4.23 -4.94
C ILE A 104 -4.73 3.52 -5.93
N GLU A 105 -6.00 3.29 -5.57
CA GLU A 105 -6.99 2.68 -6.46
C GLU A 105 -7.29 3.54 -7.69
N GLN A 106 -7.40 4.86 -7.51
CA GLN A 106 -7.58 5.81 -8.60
C GLN A 106 -6.35 5.84 -9.52
N ASP A 107 -5.15 5.97 -8.96
CA ASP A 107 -3.90 6.01 -9.71
C ASP A 107 -3.66 4.70 -10.48
N TRP A 108 -4.01 3.55 -9.89
CA TRP A 108 -4.00 2.26 -10.57
C TRP A 108 -4.95 2.24 -11.78
N SER A 109 -6.20 2.68 -11.58
CA SER A 109 -7.22 2.69 -12.64
C SER A 109 -6.79 3.55 -13.83
N LEU A 110 -6.23 4.73 -13.57
CA LEU A 110 -5.68 5.61 -14.61
C LEU A 110 -4.49 4.97 -15.32
N THR A 111 -3.54 4.40 -14.56
CA THR A 111 -2.37 3.73 -15.12
C THR A 111 -2.76 2.55 -16.02
N LEU A 112 -3.83 1.82 -15.67
CA LEU A 112 -4.35 0.72 -16.46
C LEU A 112 -4.92 1.22 -17.80
N GLN A 113 -5.73 2.27 -17.79
CA GLN A 113 -6.31 2.88 -19.00
C GLN A 113 -5.23 3.39 -19.97
N GLU A 114 -4.17 4.02 -19.44
CA GLU A 114 -3.01 4.46 -20.24
C GLU A 114 -2.22 3.31 -20.85
N SER A 115 -2.29 2.12 -20.25
CA SER A 115 -1.57 0.93 -20.74
C SER A 115 -2.31 0.19 -21.84
N GLU A 116 -3.61 0.45 -22.01
CA GLU A 116 -4.49 -0.15 -23.02
C GLU A 116 -4.68 0.74 -24.25
N SER A 117 -4.21 1.99 -24.19
CA SER A 117 -4.26 3.00 -25.28
C SER A 117 -3.02 2.96 -26.16
#